data_AF-A0A009H702-F1
#
_entry.id   AF-A0A009H702-F1
#
_cell.length_a   1.000
_cell.length_b   1.000
_cell.length_c   1.000
_cell.angle_alpha   90.00
_cell.angle_beta   90.00
_cell.angle_gamma   90.00
#
_symmetry.space_group_name_H-M   'P 1'
#
loop_
_entity.id
_entity.type
_entity.pdbx_description
1 polymer ?
#
loop_
_entity_poly.entity_id
_entity_poly.type
_entity_poly.pdbx_seq_one_letter_code
_entity_poly.pdbx_strand_id
1 'polypeptide(L)'
;MSMSFLEALNKAGCIDKQITESDDRFDKVNAAAEKFANDMEPNLLIDGFHSLIKESFFETNVAMQSAYSTLKEYWINVGFIYPDEKPHRLLTAMVLYACVKLAEKNNSYASMLALNIVDIWPYLSVHNPHIILSKELVDEWNKKLNIYSYSTYTESVEIKGLKNKTFKSEIFQADGEVEVSAEKVAKNFTDTFKELNDQINSVSSALKSPFEYQNEQLNILWWYEAKYSQSFFKSYREIDPLLNPLVMAIDLLQLIKGYPAPVSSTYILAESINQTENANYDTKYPLIDILKKIRENKAELLTKDIFNNLELSSNQNCLNIRDLIVSAFKTDIDLETLKNQCIIQIDEISLPNLAKAIYRQEQVYRFQE
;
A
#
# COMPACT_ATOMS: atom_id res chain seq x y z
N MET A 1 3.80 -11.15 15.85
CA MET A 1 3.91 -12.47 16.56
C MET A 1 3.56 -13.49 15.50
N SER A 2 4.43 -14.47 15.20
CA SER A 2 4.21 -15.33 14.03
C SER A 2 2.95 -16.15 14.17
N MET A 3 1.99 -15.89 13.30
CA MET A 3 0.69 -16.56 13.33
C MET A 3 0.84 -17.98 12.79
N SER A 4 0.43 -18.98 13.57
CA SER A 4 0.41 -20.36 13.10
C SER A 4 -0.79 -20.62 12.17
N PHE A 5 -0.69 -21.63 11.31
CA PHE A 5 -1.83 -22.02 10.47
C PHE A 5 -3.04 -22.47 11.31
N LEU A 6 -2.78 -23.13 12.45
CA LEU A 6 -3.81 -23.51 13.41
C LEU A 6 -4.57 -22.29 13.95
N GLU A 7 -3.85 -21.21 14.31
CA GLU A 7 -4.49 -19.95 14.70
C GLU A 7 -5.33 -19.37 13.57
N ALA A 8 -4.92 -19.56 12.31
CA ALA A 8 -5.67 -19.09 11.14
C ALA A 8 -6.98 -19.86 10.96
N LEU A 9 -6.94 -21.19 11.14
CA LEU A 9 -8.14 -22.01 11.16
C LEU A 9 -9.09 -21.62 12.29
N ASN A 10 -8.55 -21.36 13.49
CA ASN A 10 -9.36 -20.93 14.62
C ASN A 10 -10.09 -19.62 14.30
N LYS A 11 -9.35 -18.62 13.82
CA LYS A 11 -9.92 -17.31 13.44
C LYS A 11 -10.93 -17.41 12.30
N ALA A 12 -10.74 -18.32 11.35
CA ALA A 12 -11.69 -18.56 10.28
C ALA A 12 -12.96 -19.32 10.73
N GLY A 13 -13.02 -19.80 11.97
CA GLY A 13 -14.11 -20.65 12.44
C GLY A 13 -14.07 -22.06 11.83
N CYS A 14 -12.91 -22.50 11.36
CA CYS A 14 -12.71 -23.81 10.73
C CYS A 14 -12.48 -24.94 11.74
N ILE A 15 -12.28 -24.62 13.03
CA ILE A 15 -12.09 -25.61 14.10
C ILE A 15 -13.46 -26.10 14.58
N ASP A 16 -14.24 -26.66 13.67
CA ASP A 16 -15.44 -27.43 13.99
C ASP A 16 -15.48 -28.74 13.15
N LYS A 17 -15.44 -29.86 13.88
CA LYS A 17 -15.62 -31.30 13.54
C LYS A 17 -14.95 -31.93 12.30
N GLN A 18 -14.39 -31.19 11.35
CA GLN A 18 -13.92 -31.80 10.08
C GLN A 18 -12.41 -32.00 9.96
N ILE A 19 -11.57 -31.19 10.63
CA ILE A 19 -10.11 -31.31 10.61
C ILE A 19 -9.58 -30.96 12.02
N THR A 20 -8.95 -31.90 12.70
CA THR A 20 -8.32 -31.69 14.02
C THR A 20 -6.79 -31.75 13.89
N GLU A 21 -6.04 -31.17 14.84
CA GLU A 21 -4.56 -31.18 14.84
C GLU A 21 -3.94 -32.59 14.70
N SER A 22 -4.67 -33.64 15.10
CA SER A 22 -4.25 -35.04 15.04
C SER A 22 -4.67 -35.76 13.75
N ASP A 23 -5.23 -35.05 12.77
CA ASP A 23 -5.71 -35.59 11.50
C ASP A 23 -4.63 -35.50 10.42
N ASP A 24 -4.38 -36.59 9.68
CA ASP A 24 -3.49 -36.58 8.50
C ASP A 24 -3.91 -35.52 7.45
N ARG A 25 -5.19 -35.15 7.42
CA ARG A 25 -5.69 -34.03 6.60
C ARG A 25 -5.12 -32.70 7.06
N PHE A 26 -4.97 -32.48 8.38
CA PHE A 26 -4.39 -31.25 8.90
C PHE A 26 -2.96 -31.07 8.40
N ASP A 27 -2.13 -32.12 8.46
CA ASP A 27 -0.75 -32.08 7.97
C ASP A 27 -0.69 -31.74 6.48
N LYS A 28 -1.58 -32.34 5.67
CA LYS A 28 -1.70 -32.04 4.23
C LYS A 28 -2.11 -30.59 3.96
N VAL A 29 -3.11 -30.08 4.68
CA VAL A 29 -3.56 -28.69 4.49
C VAL A 29 -2.49 -27.72 4.99
N ASN A 30 -1.85 -27.99 6.12
CA ASN A 30 -0.78 -27.16 6.65
C ASN A 30 0.40 -27.07 5.68
N ALA A 31 0.80 -28.20 5.07
CA ALA A 31 1.82 -28.23 4.02
C ALA A 31 1.39 -27.43 2.78
N ALA A 32 0.13 -27.52 2.37
CA ALA A 32 -0.41 -26.72 1.27
C ALA A 32 -0.43 -25.21 1.60
N ALA A 33 -0.80 -24.84 2.83
CA ALA A 33 -0.84 -23.45 3.29
C ALA A 33 0.57 -22.86 3.34
N GLU A 34 1.55 -23.63 3.81
CA GLU A 34 2.97 -23.27 3.79
C GLU A 34 3.49 -23.06 2.37
N LYS A 35 3.15 -23.98 1.45
CA LYS A 35 3.52 -23.87 0.04
C LYS A 35 2.90 -22.63 -0.60
N PHE A 36 1.60 -22.44 -0.42
CA PHE A 36 0.87 -21.28 -0.92
C PHE A 36 1.45 -19.96 -0.37
N ALA A 37 1.71 -19.86 0.93
CA ALA A 37 2.28 -18.66 1.55
C ALA A 37 3.70 -18.31 1.08
N ASN A 38 4.45 -19.29 0.55
CA ASN A 38 5.77 -19.05 -0.02
C ASN A 38 5.72 -18.66 -1.50
N ASP A 39 4.70 -19.14 -2.22
CA ASP A 39 4.55 -18.92 -3.67
C ASP A 39 3.59 -17.76 -4.01
N MET A 40 2.81 -17.28 -3.05
CA MET A 40 1.80 -16.24 -3.27
C MET A 40 2.47 -14.96 -3.80
N GLU A 41 2.10 -14.59 -5.03
CA GLU A 41 2.57 -13.37 -5.67
C GLU A 41 2.04 -12.12 -4.93
N PRO A 42 2.84 -11.04 -4.83
CA PRO A 42 2.45 -9.82 -4.11
C PRO A 42 1.19 -9.13 -4.63
N ASN A 43 0.93 -9.21 -5.94
CA ASN A 43 -0.28 -8.67 -6.59
C ASN A 43 -1.58 -9.33 -6.06
N LEU A 44 -1.51 -10.58 -5.58
CA LEU A 44 -2.65 -11.29 -5.00
C LEU A 44 -2.94 -10.86 -3.55
N LEU A 45 -2.07 -10.08 -2.91
CA LEU A 45 -2.18 -9.74 -1.50
C LEU A 45 -3.48 -8.97 -1.20
N ILE A 46 -3.82 -7.98 -2.03
CA ILE A 46 -5.03 -7.17 -1.85
C ILE A 46 -6.28 -7.98 -2.19
N ASP A 47 -6.26 -8.76 -3.27
CA ASP A 47 -7.38 -9.61 -3.64
C ASP A 47 -7.66 -10.68 -2.56
N GLY A 48 -6.61 -11.33 -2.06
CA GLY A 48 -6.69 -12.27 -0.94
C GLY A 48 -7.18 -11.59 0.34
N PHE A 49 -6.71 -10.38 0.64
CA PHE A 49 -7.16 -9.61 1.79
C PHE A 49 -8.67 -9.34 1.79
N HIS A 50 -9.29 -9.08 0.62
CA HIS A 50 -10.75 -8.90 0.53
C HIS A 50 -11.52 -10.14 1.02
N SER A 51 -11.00 -11.35 0.78
CA SER A 51 -11.61 -12.60 1.26
C SER A 51 -11.62 -12.74 2.79
N LEU A 52 -10.78 -11.96 3.49
CA LEU A 52 -10.69 -11.96 4.96
C LEU A 52 -11.75 -11.06 5.62
N ILE A 53 -12.43 -10.24 4.81
CA ILE A 53 -13.36 -9.22 5.27
C ILE A 53 -14.77 -9.56 4.82
N LYS A 54 -14.97 -9.82 3.53
CA LYS A 54 -16.30 -10.06 2.96
C LYS A 54 -16.32 -11.48 2.39
N GLU A 55 -17.48 -12.12 2.45
CA GLU A 55 -17.69 -13.34 1.70
C GLU A 55 -17.37 -13.06 0.23
N SER A 56 -16.37 -13.77 -0.28
CA SER A 56 -15.86 -13.59 -1.63
C SER A 56 -16.27 -14.80 -2.46
N PHE A 57 -16.79 -14.56 -3.66
CA PHE A 57 -17.11 -15.66 -4.54
C PHE A 57 -15.80 -16.23 -5.07
N PHE A 58 -15.65 -17.55 -4.92
CA PHE A 58 -14.45 -18.29 -5.33
C PHE A 58 -14.08 -18.00 -6.79
N GLU A 59 -15.08 -17.86 -7.65
CA GLU A 59 -14.97 -17.57 -9.09
C GLU A 59 -14.34 -16.19 -9.38
N THR A 60 -14.37 -15.29 -8.39
CA THR A 60 -13.98 -13.88 -8.57
C THR A 60 -12.70 -13.51 -7.82
N ASN A 61 -12.20 -14.39 -6.95
CA ASN A 61 -11.02 -14.14 -6.13
C ASN A 61 -9.87 -15.05 -6.56
N VAL A 62 -8.88 -14.47 -7.23
CA VAL A 62 -7.73 -15.19 -7.81
C VAL A 62 -6.85 -15.79 -6.70
N ALA A 63 -6.73 -15.10 -5.56
CA ALA A 63 -5.98 -15.63 -4.42
C ALA A 63 -6.64 -16.91 -3.86
N MET A 64 -7.97 -16.95 -3.77
CA MET A 64 -8.70 -18.17 -3.35
C MET A 64 -8.59 -19.31 -4.37
N GLN A 65 -8.63 -19.00 -5.68
CA GLN A 65 -8.43 -19.99 -6.74
C GLN A 65 -7.03 -20.60 -6.70
N SER A 66 -6.01 -19.76 -6.49
CA SER A 66 -4.63 -20.18 -6.33
C SER A 66 -4.46 -21.05 -5.08
N ALA A 67 -4.99 -20.62 -3.94
CA ALA A 67 -4.98 -21.41 -2.70
C ALA A 67 -5.65 -22.79 -2.87
N TYR A 68 -6.78 -22.86 -3.58
CA TYR A 68 -7.46 -24.14 -3.84
C TYR A 68 -6.69 -25.03 -4.81
N SER A 69 -6.02 -24.45 -5.80
CA SER A 69 -5.15 -25.19 -6.72
C SER A 69 -3.98 -25.83 -5.96
N THR A 70 -3.32 -25.07 -5.08
CA THR A 70 -2.29 -25.61 -4.18
C THR A 70 -2.85 -26.67 -3.24
N LEU A 71 -4.05 -26.47 -2.67
CA LEU A 71 -4.68 -27.45 -1.79
C LEU A 71 -4.91 -28.80 -2.48
N LYS A 72 -5.30 -28.80 -3.76
CA LYS A 72 -5.52 -30.02 -4.54
C LYS A 72 -4.25 -30.84 -4.79
N GLU A 73 -3.07 -30.20 -4.82
CA GLU A 73 -1.79 -30.90 -4.99
C GLU A 73 -1.48 -31.79 -3.78
N TYR A 74 -1.84 -31.33 -2.57
CA TYR A 74 -1.58 -32.04 -1.32
C TYR A 74 -2.77 -32.90 -0.87
N TRP A 75 -4.00 -32.51 -1.22
CA TRP A 75 -5.23 -33.21 -0.87
C TRP A 75 -6.10 -33.49 -2.10
N ILE A 76 -5.70 -34.49 -2.88
CA ILE A 76 -6.32 -34.88 -4.16
C ILE A 76 -7.84 -35.07 -4.06
N ASN A 77 -8.31 -35.67 -2.96
CA ASN A 77 -9.74 -35.99 -2.76
C ASN A 77 -10.57 -34.85 -2.17
N VAL A 78 -10.00 -33.64 -2.00
CA VAL A 78 -10.72 -32.50 -1.42
C VAL A 78 -12.02 -32.18 -2.18
N GLY A 79 -12.02 -32.35 -3.51
CA GLY A 79 -13.21 -32.12 -4.33
C GLY A 79 -14.34 -33.14 -4.11
N PHE A 80 -14.04 -34.35 -3.61
CA PHE A 80 -15.07 -35.33 -3.25
C PHE A 80 -15.68 -35.05 -1.87
N ILE A 81 -14.90 -34.45 -0.98
CA ILE A 81 -15.33 -34.09 0.38
C ILE A 81 -16.14 -32.79 0.36
N TYR A 82 -15.84 -31.93 -0.60
CA TYR A 82 -16.50 -30.65 -0.86
C TYR A 82 -17.08 -30.64 -2.30
N PRO A 83 -18.12 -31.48 -2.57
CA PRO A 83 -18.63 -31.68 -3.93
C PRO A 83 -19.49 -30.51 -4.42
N ASP A 84 -20.32 -29.94 -3.53
CA ASP A 84 -21.31 -28.92 -3.89
C ASP A 84 -20.78 -27.50 -3.69
N GLU A 85 -19.87 -27.29 -2.74
CA GLU A 85 -19.29 -25.99 -2.42
C GLU A 85 -17.80 -26.13 -2.13
N LYS A 86 -16.97 -25.21 -2.66
CA LYS A 86 -15.54 -25.18 -2.30
C LYS A 86 -15.37 -24.92 -0.80
N PRO A 87 -14.29 -25.42 -0.16
CA PRO A 87 -14.10 -25.24 1.28
C PRO A 87 -13.69 -23.79 1.61
N HIS A 88 -14.63 -22.85 1.48
CA HIS A 88 -14.39 -21.40 1.50
C HIS A 88 -13.63 -20.98 2.76
N ARG A 89 -14.12 -21.35 3.95
CA ARG A 89 -13.48 -21.02 5.22
C ARG A 89 -12.04 -21.57 5.35
N LEU A 90 -11.79 -22.77 4.83
CA LEU A 90 -10.44 -23.37 4.81
C LEU A 90 -9.49 -22.55 3.92
N LEU A 91 -9.97 -22.17 2.74
CA LEU A 91 -9.21 -21.35 1.81
C LEU A 91 -8.96 -19.94 2.38
N THR A 92 -9.96 -19.33 3.01
CA THR A 92 -9.83 -18.06 3.73
C THR A 92 -8.77 -18.15 4.85
N ALA A 93 -8.69 -19.27 5.58
CA ALA A 93 -7.64 -19.50 6.57
C ALA A 93 -6.24 -19.61 5.92
N MET A 94 -6.11 -20.31 4.78
CA MET A 94 -4.86 -20.38 4.02
C MET A 94 -4.41 -18.99 3.54
N VAL A 95 -5.35 -18.16 3.06
CA VAL A 95 -5.07 -16.78 2.62
C VAL A 95 -4.66 -15.90 3.80
N LEU A 96 -5.35 -15.99 4.94
CA LEU A 96 -4.97 -15.27 6.17
C LEU A 96 -3.53 -15.60 6.57
N TYR A 97 -3.22 -16.89 6.62
CA TYR A 97 -1.89 -17.39 6.98
C TYR A 97 -0.82 -16.84 6.02
N ALA A 98 -1.07 -16.86 4.71
CA ALA A 98 -0.17 -16.29 3.72
C ALA A 98 0.03 -14.78 3.89
N CYS A 99 -1.05 -14.02 4.10
CA CYS A 99 -0.98 -12.56 4.32
C CYS A 99 -0.11 -12.21 5.53
N VAL A 100 -0.27 -12.92 6.65
CA VAL A 100 0.53 -12.67 7.86
C VAL A 100 2.00 -13.01 7.61
N LYS A 101 2.28 -14.16 6.99
CA LYS A 101 3.66 -14.59 6.70
C LYS A 101 4.38 -13.63 5.76
N LEU A 102 3.70 -13.13 4.72
CA LEU A 102 4.25 -12.11 3.82
C LEU A 102 4.51 -10.79 4.56
N ALA A 103 3.55 -10.32 5.37
CA ALA A 103 3.72 -9.12 6.19
C ALA A 103 4.83 -9.25 7.26
N GLU A 104 5.20 -10.46 7.65
CA GLU A 104 6.36 -10.73 8.51
C GLU A 104 7.69 -10.68 7.77
N LYS A 105 7.73 -11.17 6.53
CA LYS A 105 8.94 -11.16 5.70
C LYS A 105 9.32 -9.77 5.20
N ASN A 106 8.34 -8.92 4.86
CA ASN A 106 8.60 -7.63 4.24
C ASN A 106 7.66 -6.53 4.77
N ASN A 107 8.25 -5.44 5.25
CA ASN A 107 7.51 -4.28 5.75
C ASN A 107 6.65 -3.60 4.66
N SER A 108 7.03 -3.72 3.38
CA SER A 108 6.21 -3.24 2.26
C SER A 108 4.85 -3.95 2.21
N TYR A 109 4.82 -5.29 2.33
CA TYR A 109 3.57 -6.06 2.34
C TYR A 109 2.70 -5.74 3.56
N ALA A 110 3.32 -5.60 4.75
CA ALA A 110 2.61 -5.14 5.94
C ALA A 110 2.00 -3.75 5.73
N SER A 111 2.72 -2.86 5.04
CA SER A 111 2.26 -1.51 4.70
C SER A 111 1.07 -1.55 3.75
N MET A 112 1.11 -2.38 2.69
CA MET A 112 0.00 -2.54 1.75
C MET A 112 -1.30 -2.97 2.46
N LEU A 113 -1.20 -3.95 3.37
CA LEU A 113 -2.34 -4.40 4.17
C LEU A 113 -2.83 -3.30 5.12
N ALA A 114 -1.92 -2.64 5.84
CA ALA A 114 -2.25 -1.56 6.76
C ALA A 114 -2.97 -0.39 6.06
N LEU A 115 -2.46 0.05 4.91
CA LEU A 115 -3.01 1.13 4.11
C LEU A 115 -4.44 0.85 3.64
N ASN A 116 -4.81 -0.42 3.44
CA ASN A 116 -6.17 -0.81 3.06
C ASN A 116 -7.14 -0.94 4.24
N ILE A 117 -6.67 -1.32 5.43
CA ILE A 117 -7.52 -1.73 6.55
C ILE A 117 -7.70 -0.68 7.65
N VAL A 118 -6.67 0.14 7.95
CA VAL A 118 -6.62 0.90 9.21
C VAL A 118 -7.77 1.91 9.33
N ASP A 119 -8.08 2.63 8.25
CA ASP A 119 -9.15 3.65 8.27
C ASP A 119 -10.55 3.05 8.13
N ILE A 120 -10.65 1.80 7.67
CA ILE A 120 -11.94 1.12 7.48
C ILE A 120 -12.28 0.17 8.63
N TRP A 121 -11.29 -0.21 9.45
CA TRP A 121 -11.45 -1.13 10.57
C TRP A 121 -12.63 -0.78 11.51
N PRO A 122 -12.82 0.49 11.94
CA PRO A 122 -13.92 0.84 12.84
C PRO A 122 -15.32 0.54 12.26
N TYR A 123 -15.43 0.50 10.93
CA TYR A 123 -16.68 0.24 10.23
C TYR A 123 -16.91 -1.24 9.94
N LEU A 124 -15.87 -2.07 10.02
CA LEU A 124 -15.96 -3.52 9.77
C LEU A 124 -16.36 -4.30 11.02
N SER A 125 -15.80 -3.94 12.18
CA SER A 125 -15.83 -4.78 13.38
C SER A 125 -17.19 -4.90 14.07
N VAL A 126 -18.16 -4.03 13.76
CA VAL A 126 -19.44 -3.98 14.48
C VAL A 126 -20.51 -4.86 13.82
N HIS A 127 -20.40 -5.13 12.52
CA HIS A 127 -21.51 -5.69 11.73
C HIS A 127 -21.12 -6.78 10.73
N ASN A 128 -19.85 -7.19 10.67
CA ASN A 128 -19.40 -8.14 9.65
C ASN A 128 -19.13 -9.54 10.24
N PRO A 129 -20.01 -10.54 10.01
CA PRO A 129 -19.81 -11.91 10.51
C PRO A 129 -18.74 -12.70 9.73
N HIS A 130 -18.23 -12.15 8.63
CA HIS A 130 -17.19 -12.78 7.81
C HIS A 130 -15.78 -12.28 8.15
N ILE A 131 -15.66 -11.26 9.02
CA ILE A 131 -14.35 -10.75 9.41
C ILE A 131 -13.60 -11.80 10.25
N ILE A 132 -12.41 -12.16 9.78
CA ILE A 132 -11.53 -13.13 10.46
C ILE A 132 -10.28 -12.45 11.05
N LEU A 133 -10.07 -11.18 10.72
CA LEU A 133 -8.98 -10.36 11.23
C LEU A 133 -9.23 -9.96 12.69
N SER A 134 -8.17 -9.78 13.47
CA SER A 134 -8.26 -9.22 14.83
C SER A 134 -7.66 -7.83 14.89
N LYS A 135 -8.08 -7.02 15.88
CA LYS A 135 -7.58 -5.66 16.06
C LYS A 135 -6.06 -5.64 16.26
N GLU A 136 -5.54 -6.60 17.03
CA GLU A 136 -4.11 -6.72 17.32
C GLU A 136 -3.29 -6.92 16.04
N LEU A 137 -3.80 -7.71 15.09
CA LEU A 137 -3.11 -7.95 13.82
C LEU A 137 -3.08 -6.69 12.96
N VAL A 138 -4.20 -5.97 12.89
CA VAL A 138 -4.29 -4.69 12.18
C VAL A 138 -3.35 -3.65 12.80
N ASP A 139 -3.28 -3.60 14.13
CA ASP A 139 -2.38 -2.69 14.84
C ASP A 139 -0.91 -3.07 14.65
N GLU A 140 -0.58 -4.36 14.55
CA GLU A 140 0.77 -4.83 14.20
C GLU A 140 1.18 -4.37 12.80
N TRP A 141 0.31 -4.53 11.79
CA TRP A 141 0.58 -4.04 10.44
C TRP A 141 0.73 -2.52 10.39
N ASN A 142 -0.14 -1.80 11.09
CA ASN A 142 -0.04 -0.34 11.20
C ASN A 142 1.27 0.10 11.87
N LYS A 143 1.74 -0.62 12.89
CA LYS A 143 3.03 -0.36 13.51
C LYS A 143 4.18 -0.55 12.51
N LYS A 144 4.14 -1.60 11.69
CA LYS A 144 5.16 -1.83 10.64
C LYS A 144 5.12 -0.75 9.56
N LEU A 145 3.93 -0.32 9.14
CA LEU A 145 3.76 0.84 8.25
C LEU A 145 4.45 2.08 8.82
N ASN A 146 4.22 2.41 10.10
CA ASN A 146 4.86 3.55 10.75
C ASN A 146 6.39 3.44 10.76
N ILE A 147 6.92 2.26 11.09
CA ILE A 147 8.38 2.03 11.11
C ILE A 147 8.96 2.19 9.71
N TYR A 148 8.33 1.59 8.70
CA TYR A 148 8.83 1.62 7.33
C TYR A 148 8.78 3.04 6.75
N SER A 149 7.63 3.69 6.90
CA SER A 149 7.42 5.09 6.57
C SER A 149 8.45 5.98 7.27
N TYR A 150 8.73 5.79 8.55
CA TYR A 150 9.77 6.57 9.22
C TYR A 150 11.16 6.29 8.63
N SER A 151 11.53 5.02 8.46
CA SER A 151 12.86 4.64 7.96
C SER A 151 13.15 5.22 6.58
N THR A 152 12.17 5.22 5.67
CA THR A 152 12.31 5.79 4.32
C THR A 152 12.69 7.27 4.36
N TYR A 153 12.25 8.01 5.39
CA TYR A 153 12.46 9.47 5.50
C TYR A 153 13.56 9.85 6.51
N THR A 154 14.21 8.87 7.15
CA THR A 154 15.30 9.11 8.11
C THR A 154 16.59 8.38 7.77
N GLU A 155 16.73 7.80 6.58
CA GLU A 155 17.98 7.15 6.17
C GLU A 155 19.15 8.12 6.35
N SER A 156 20.01 7.80 7.32
CA SER A 156 21.23 8.54 7.60
C SER A 156 22.22 8.27 6.48
N VAL A 157 22.65 9.32 5.80
CA VAL A 157 23.68 9.20 4.80
C VAL A 157 25.03 8.99 5.47
N GLU A 158 25.56 7.77 5.40
CA GLU A 158 26.99 7.55 5.68
C GLU A 158 27.82 8.12 4.53
N ILE A 159 28.17 9.41 4.62
CA ILE A 159 29.22 9.97 3.78
C ILE A 159 30.53 9.39 4.29
N LYS A 160 30.99 8.28 3.68
CA LYS A 160 32.39 7.87 3.80
C LYS A 160 33.21 9.08 3.34
N GLY A 161 33.89 9.74 4.29
CA GLY A 161 34.60 10.99 4.01
C GLY A 161 35.44 10.88 2.74
N LEU A 162 35.39 11.92 1.90
CA LEU A 162 36.21 12.01 0.69
C LEU A 162 37.66 11.69 1.07
N LYS A 163 38.16 10.54 0.63
CA LYS A 163 39.55 10.19 0.91
C LYS A 163 40.38 11.07 0.01
N ASN A 164 41.11 12.03 0.60
CA ASN A 164 42.22 12.68 -0.08
C ASN A 164 43.26 11.60 -0.40
N LYS A 165 43.14 10.97 -1.57
CA LYS A 165 44.24 10.22 -2.15
C LYS A 165 45.10 11.24 -2.87
N THR A 166 46.21 11.58 -2.24
CA THR A 166 47.28 12.33 -2.88
C THR A 166 47.67 11.62 -4.17
N PHE A 167 47.86 12.39 -5.23
CA PHE A 167 48.49 11.92 -6.46
C PHE A 167 49.70 11.05 -6.09
N LYS A 168 49.75 9.80 -6.56
CA LYS A 168 50.87 8.90 -6.26
C LYS A 168 52.13 9.43 -6.96
N SER A 169 52.82 10.37 -6.31
CA SER A 169 54.07 10.97 -6.78
C SER A 169 55.21 9.96 -6.83
N GLU A 170 55.05 8.80 -6.21
CA GLU A 170 56.01 7.68 -6.21
C GLU A 170 56.29 7.13 -7.63
N ILE A 171 55.41 7.33 -8.60
CA ILE A 171 55.66 6.95 -10.01
C ILE A 171 56.67 7.90 -10.70
N PHE A 172 56.96 9.05 -10.08
CA PHE A 172 57.86 10.09 -10.59
C PHE A 172 59.25 10.05 -9.95
N GLN A 173 59.49 9.16 -8.99
CA GLN A 173 60.83 8.87 -8.48
C GLN A 173 61.38 7.66 -9.23
N ALA A 174 61.95 7.91 -10.40
CA ALA A 174 62.88 6.97 -11.03
C ALA A 174 64.30 7.43 -10.72
N ASP A 175 64.95 6.74 -9.78
CA ASP A 175 66.41 6.64 -9.76
C ASP A 175 66.85 6.05 -11.11
N GLY A 176 67.48 6.87 -11.95
CA GLY A 176 68.18 6.44 -13.15
C GLY A 176 67.29 6.06 -14.36
N GLU A 177 67.52 6.76 -15.47
CA GLU A 177 67.25 6.35 -16.86
C GLU A 177 66.11 5.34 -17.11
N VAL A 178 64.86 5.76 -16.92
CA VAL A 178 63.73 5.25 -17.70
C VAL A 178 62.83 6.45 -18.01
N GLU A 179 62.67 6.79 -19.28
CA GLU A 179 61.63 7.73 -19.73
C GLU A 179 60.29 7.26 -19.13
N VAL A 180 59.75 8.02 -18.18
CA VAL A 180 58.40 7.80 -17.69
C VAL A 180 57.48 8.02 -18.89
N SER A 181 56.98 6.95 -19.51
CA SER A 181 56.20 7.08 -20.74
C SER A 181 54.99 7.99 -20.48
N ALA A 182 54.77 8.97 -21.36
CA ALA A 182 53.64 9.89 -21.27
C ALA A 182 52.30 9.15 -21.12
N GLU A 183 52.22 7.92 -21.67
CA GLU A 183 51.08 7.01 -21.53
C GLU A 183 50.84 6.54 -20.08
N LYS A 184 51.89 6.22 -19.31
CA LYS A 184 51.75 5.83 -17.89
C LYS A 184 51.27 7.01 -17.04
N VAL A 185 51.76 8.21 -17.34
CA VAL A 185 51.32 9.44 -16.68
C VAL A 185 49.86 9.73 -17.01
N ALA A 186 49.49 9.71 -18.30
CA ALA A 186 48.13 9.93 -18.76
C ALA A 186 47.14 8.90 -18.17
N LYS A 187 47.55 7.62 -18.07
CA LYS A 187 46.76 6.57 -17.44
C LYS A 187 46.54 6.83 -15.95
N ASN A 188 47.58 7.17 -15.19
CA ASN A 188 47.47 7.47 -13.76
C ASN A 188 46.58 8.70 -13.49
N PHE A 189 46.66 9.74 -14.34
CA PHE A 189 45.73 10.86 -14.30
C PHE A 189 44.29 10.40 -14.55
N THR A 190 44.07 9.63 -15.61
CA THR A 190 42.73 9.14 -16.00
C THR A 190 42.11 8.29 -14.89
N ASP A 191 42.88 7.37 -14.31
CA ASP A 191 42.41 6.49 -13.23
C ASP A 191 42.09 7.29 -11.95
N THR A 192 42.91 8.29 -11.62
CA THR A 192 42.67 9.18 -10.46
C THR A 192 41.42 10.04 -10.66
N PHE A 193 41.23 10.62 -11.85
CA PHE A 193 40.03 11.40 -12.17
C PHE A 193 38.76 10.54 -12.19
N LYS A 194 38.85 9.30 -12.69
CA LYS A 194 37.73 8.37 -12.67
C LYS A 194 37.33 8.02 -11.24
N GLU A 195 38.28 7.64 -10.38
CA GLU A 195 38.01 7.38 -8.97
C GLU A 195 37.43 8.60 -8.23
N LEU A 196 37.93 9.80 -8.53
CA LEU A 196 37.40 11.05 -7.96
C LEU A 196 35.96 11.30 -8.42
N ASN A 197 35.68 11.11 -9.71
CA ASN A 197 34.34 11.27 -10.27
C ASN A 197 33.36 10.26 -9.65
N ASP A 198 33.78 9.02 -9.45
CA ASP A 198 32.97 8.00 -8.77
C ASP A 198 32.68 8.38 -7.31
N GLN A 199 33.65 8.98 -6.60
CA GLN A 199 33.43 9.51 -5.25
C GLN A 199 32.47 10.71 -5.24
N ILE A 200 32.62 11.65 -6.17
CA ILE A 200 31.72 12.81 -6.29
C ILE A 200 30.30 12.35 -6.62
N ASN A 201 30.14 11.41 -7.54
CA ASN A 201 28.85 10.84 -7.89
C ASN A 201 28.21 10.12 -6.70
N SER A 202 29.00 9.37 -5.92
CA SER A 202 28.54 8.73 -4.69
C SER A 202 28.09 9.73 -3.63
N VAL A 203 28.85 10.81 -3.39
CA VAL A 203 28.44 11.85 -2.45
C VAL A 203 27.21 12.61 -2.94
N SER A 204 27.15 12.93 -4.23
CA SER A 204 26.02 13.63 -4.85
C SER A 204 24.73 12.80 -4.77
N SER A 205 24.79 11.51 -5.12
CA SER A 205 23.63 10.63 -5.02
C SER A 205 23.20 10.42 -3.57
N ALA A 206 24.16 10.32 -2.65
CA ALA A 206 23.88 10.15 -1.23
C ALA A 206 23.25 11.40 -0.60
N LEU A 207 23.62 12.60 -1.03
CA LEU A 207 23.00 13.85 -0.58
C LEU A 207 21.64 14.13 -1.24
N LYS A 208 21.41 13.63 -2.46
CA LYS A 208 20.17 13.88 -3.21
C LYS A 208 18.92 13.43 -2.46
N SER A 209 18.94 12.25 -1.84
CA SER A 209 17.77 11.70 -1.15
C SER A 209 17.34 12.52 0.08
N PRO A 210 18.21 12.89 1.05
CA PRO A 210 17.81 13.78 2.15
C PRO A 210 17.23 15.11 1.69
N PHE A 211 17.81 15.74 0.66
CA PHE A 211 17.30 17.01 0.14
C PHE A 211 15.93 16.84 -0.50
N GLU A 212 15.71 15.77 -1.27
CA GLU A 212 14.41 15.47 -1.86
C GLU A 212 13.35 15.23 -0.77
N TYR A 213 13.68 14.50 0.30
CA TYR A 213 12.77 14.27 1.44
C TYR A 213 12.46 15.55 2.23
N GLN A 214 13.47 16.37 2.52
CA GLN A 214 13.24 17.66 3.19
C GLN A 214 12.39 18.60 2.35
N ASN A 215 12.63 18.63 1.03
CA ASN A 215 11.83 19.40 0.11
C ASN A 215 10.38 18.89 0.04
N GLU A 216 10.18 17.57 0.07
CA GLU A 216 8.85 16.97 0.15
C GLU A 216 8.11 17.39 1.42
N GLN A 217 8.74 17.30 2.59
CA GLN A 217 8.16 17.76 3.85
C GLN A 217 7.78 19.24 3.81
N LEU A 218 8.64 20.09 3.23
CA LEU A 218 8.36 21.51 3.05
C LEU A 218 7.19 21.74 2.09
N ASN A 219 7.10 20.98 1.00
CA ASN A 219 5.97 21.05 0.06
C ASN A 219 4.64 20.65 0.72
N ILE A 220 4.65 19.61 1.56
CA ILE A 220 3.47 19.20 2.33
C ILE A 220 3.03 20.30 3.29
N LEU A 221 3.98 20.95 3.99
CA LEU A 221 3.67 22.08 4.88
C LEU A 221 3.11 23.27 4.09
N TRP A 222 3.70 23.60 2.94
CA TRP A 222 3.17 24.66 2.07
C TRP A 222 1.77 24.35 1.56
N TRP A 223 1.52 23.11 1.17
CA TRP A 223 0.18 22.66 0.78
C TRP A 223 -0.83 22.79 1.93
N TYR A 224 -0.43 22.40 3.14
CA TYR A 224 -1.25 22.49 4.34
C TYR A 224 -1.60 23.95 4.67
N GLU A 225 -0.65 24.88 4.56
CA GLU A 225 -0.85 26.30 4.85
C GLU A 225 -1.60 27.04 3.73
N ALA A 226 -1.29 26.76 2.46
CA ALA A 226 -1.88 27.47 1.33
C ALA A 226 -3.36 27.15 1.13
N LYS A 227 -3.83 25.97 1.56
CA LYS A 227 -5.21 25.48 1.35
C LYS A 227 -5.68 25.68 -0.10
N TYR A 228 -4.78 25.39 -1.04
CA TYR A 228 -4.96 25.61 -2.47
C TYR A 228 -4.85 24.29 -3.25
N SER A 229 -5.79 24.07 -4.16
CA SER A 229 -5.75 22.93 -5.09
C SER A 229 -4.93 23.30 -6.31
N GLN A 230 -3.83 22.57 -6.54
CA GLN A 230 -3.04 22.73 -7.76
C GLN A 230 -3.79 22.21 -8.99
N SER A 231 -4.72 21.28 -8.78
CA SER A 231 -5.45 20.59 -9.85
C SER A 231 -6.64 21.42 -10.33
N PHE A 232 -7.31 22.09 -9.41
CA PHE A 232 -8.44 22.98 -9.70
C PHE A 232 -8.06 24.45 -9.78
N PHE A 233 -6.81 24.80 -9.45
CA PHE A 233 -6.28 26.16 -9.44
C PHE A 233 -7.10 27.17 -8.60
N LYS A 234 -7.68 26.71 -7.49
CA LYS A 234 -8.51 27.53 -6.58
C LYS A 234 -8.38 27.07 -5.13
N SER A 235 -8.89 27.85 -4.19
CA SER A 235 -8.91 27.44 -2.78
C SER A 235 -9.79 26.20 -2.58
N TYR A 236 -9.40 25.30 -1.66
CA TYR A 236 -10.28 24.20 -1.23
C TYR A 236 -11.59 24.70 -0.59
N ARG A 237 -11.63 25.96 -0.15
CA ARG A 237 -12.87 26.61 0.35
C ARG A 237 -13.87 26.93 -0.76
N GLU A 238 -13.40 26.99 -2.01
CA GLU A 238 -14.22 27.24 -3.21
C GLU A 238 -14.63 25.95 -3.92
N ILE A 239 -14.16 24.80 -3.41
CA ILE A 239 -14.56 23.47 -3.86
C ILE A 239 -15.69 23.00 -2.95
N ASP A 240 -16.67 22.29 -3.52
CA ASP A 240 -17.74 21.68 -2.73
C ASP A 240 -17.12 20.80 -1.62
N PRO A 241 -17.53 20.98 -0.34
CA PRO A 241 -16.95 20.24 0.78
C PRO A 241 -16.97 18.73 0.59
N LEU A 242 -17.98 18.17 -0.09
CA LEU A 242 -18.09 16.72 -0.33
C LEU A 242 -17.06 16.20 -1.33
N LEU A 243 -16.47 17.07 -2.16
CA LEU A 243 -15.39 16.72 -3.10
C LEU A 243 -14.00 16.84 -2.46
N ASN A 244 -13.85 17.65 -1.40
CA ASN A 244 -12.56 17.90 -0.77
C ASN A 244 -11.81 16.63 -0.33
N PRO A 245 -12.44 15.58 0.23
CA PRO A 245 -11.75 14.34 0.57
C PRO A 245 -11.00 13.70 -0.61
N LEU A 246 -11.62 13.69 -1.78
CA LEU A 246 -11.01 13.16 -3.00
C LEU A 246 -9.93 14.10 -3.52
N VAL A 247 -10.28 15.38 -3.72
CA VAL A 247 -9.35 16.34 -4.33
C VAL A 247 -8.10 16.54 -3.49
N MET A 248 -8.26 16.74 -2.18
CA MET A 248 -7.14 16.98 -1.27
C MET A 248 -6.24 15.75 -1.13
N ALA A 249 -6.81 14.54 -1.10
CA ALA A 249 -6.04 13.31 -1.06
C ALA A 249 -5.18 13.14 -2.32
N ILE A 250 -5.76 13.36 -3.50
CA ILE A 250 -5.07 13.21 -4.77
C ILE A 250 -4.00 14.29 -4.98
N ASP A 251 -4.31 15.54 -4.61
CA ASP A 251 -3.37 16.67 -4.67
C ASP A 251 -2.17 16.44 -3.74
N LEU A 252 -2.41 15.97 -2.51
CA LEU A 252 -1.33 15.66 -1.56
C LEU A 252 -0.43 14.54 -2.08
N LEU A 253 -1.01 13.48 -2.66
CA LEU A 253 -0.23 12.39 -3.25
C LEU A 253 0.60 12.79 -4.47
N GLN A 254 0.29 13.91 -5.14
CA GLN A 254 1.17 14.44 -6.20
C GLN A 254 2.46 15.05 -5.66
N LEU A 255 2.47 15.47 -4.39
CA LEU A 255 3.64 16.05 -3.74
C LEU A 255 4.61 14.98 -3.24
N ILE A 256 4.11 13.76 -3.04
CA ILE A 256 4.82 12.68 -2.36
C ILE A 256 5.37 11.70 -3.37
N LYS A 257 6.68 11.46 -3.30
CA LYS A 257 7.38 10.54 -4.20
C LYS A 257 7.75 9.22 -3.53
N GLY A 258 7.92 9.23 -2.21
CA GLY A 258 8.33 8.06 -1.45
C GLY A 258 7.17 7.14 -1.07
N TYR A 259 7.40 5.83 -1.12
CA TYR A 259 6.50 4.81 -0.60
C TYR A 259 7.09 4.09 0.62
N PRO A 260 6.28 3.82 1.65
CA PRO A 260 4.98 4.44 1.92
C PRO A 260 5.15 5.93 2.23
N ALA A 261 4.09 6.73 2.04
CA ALA A 261 4.11 8.14 2.42
C ALA A 261 4.36 8.31 3.93
N PRO A 262 4.82 9.48 4.40
CA PRO A 262 4.97 9.75 5.84
C PRO A 262 3.62 9.55 6.53
N VAL A 263 3.50 8.73 7.57
CA VAL A 263 2.19 8.50 8.22
C VAL A 263 1.58 9.81 8.75
N SER A 264 2.43 10.77 9.14
CA SER A 264 2.01 12.14 9.52
C SER A 264 1.21 12.86 8.43
N SER A 265 1.52 12.65 7.16
CA SER A 265 0.80 13.25 6.02
C SER A 265 -0.69 12.90 6.03
N THR A 266 -1.04 11.69 6.48
CA THR A 266 -2.45 11.27 6.60
C THR A 266 -3.20 12.10 7.65
N TYR A 267 -2.53 12.44 8.76
CA TYR A 267 -3.12 13.29 9.80
C TYR A 267 -3.18 14.75 9.39
N ILE A 268 -2.15 15.24 8.68
CA ILE A 268 -2.15 16.58 8.08
C ILE A 268 -3.31 16.74 7.09
N LEU A 269 -3.57 15.73 6.25
CA LEU A 269 -4.71 15.72 5.34
C LEU A 269 -6.05 15.80 6.09
N ALA A 270 -6.22 14.94 7.10
CA ALA A 270 -7.46 14.89 7.86
C ALA A 270 -7.72 16.21 8.62
N GLU A 271 -6.67 16.80 9.21
CA GLU A 271 -6.75 18.08 9.88
C GLU A 271 -7.03 19.23 8.89
N SER A 272 -6.42 19.19 7.72
CA SER A 272 -6.70 20.15 6.65
C SER A 272 -8.17 20.17 6.24
N ILE A 273 -8.81 19.00 6.19
CA ILE A 273 -10.25 18.88 5.88
C ILE A 273 -11.09 19.33 7.06
N ASN A 274 -10.73 18.93 8.29
CA ASN A 274 -11.41 19.34 9.51
C ASN A 274 -11.50 20.87 9.68
N GLN A 275 -10.54 21.61 9.11
CA GLN A 275 -10.51 23.08 9.10
C GLN A 275 -11.37 23.73 8.01
N THR A 276 -11.97 22.95 7.10
CA THR A 276 -12.94 23.45 6.12
C THR A 276 -14.35 23.46 6.71
N GLU A 277 -15.22 24.32 6.19
CA GLU A 277 -16.57 24.49 6.75
C GLU A 277 -17.39 23.20 6.67
N ASN A 278 -18.07 22.87 7.77
CA ASN A 278 -18.93 21.68 7.90
C ASN A 278 -18.23 20.32 7.70
N ALA A 279 -16.89 20.27 7.74
CA ALA A 279 -16.13 19.05 7.46
C ALA A 279 -15.45 18.44 8.70
N ASN A 280 -15.99 18.70 9.89
CA ASN A 280 -15.41 18.20 11.14
C ASN A 280 -15.64 16.68 11.34
N TYR A 281 -15.03 16.10 12.38
CA TYR A 281 -15.16 14.67 12.69
C TYR A 281 -16.56 14.26 13.19
N ASP A 282 -17.29 15.18 13.82
CA ASP A 282 -18.62 14.92 14.41
C ASP A 282 -19.72 14.95 13.34
N THR A 283 -19.53 15.72 12.28
CA THR A 283 -20.41 15.79 11.13
C THR A 283 -20.16 14.61 10.21
N LYS A 284 -21.20 13.78 10.05
CA LYS A 284 -21.20 12.66 9.11
C LYS A 284 -22.13 12.97 7.95
N TYR A 285 -21.73 12.48 6.77
CA TYR A 285 -22.50 12.62 5.56
C TYR A 285 -22.87 11.24 5.03
N PRO A 286 -24.09 11.06 4.49
CA PRO A 286 -24.45 9.86 3.78
C PRO A 286 -23.47 9.61 2.63
N LEU A 287 -22.87 8.42 2.60
CA LEU A 287 -21.90 8.05 1.57
C LEU A 287 -22.50 8.20 0.17
N ILE A 288 -23.79 7.88 0.01
CA ILE A 288 -24.50 8.02 -1.25
C ILE A 288 -24.55 9.47 -1.75
N ASP A 289 -24.64 10.45 -0.87
CA ASP A 289 -24.72 11.86 -1.25
C ASP A 289 -23.35 12.37 -1.69
N ILE A 290 -22.27 11.88 -1.05
CA ILE A 290 -20.90 12.11 -1.50
C ILE A 290 -20.70 11.53 -2.91
N LEU A 291 -21.12 10.28 -3.14
CA LEU A 291 -21.00 9.63 -4.45
C LEU A 291 -21.81 10.34 -5.54
N LYS A 292 -23.03 10.82 -5.21
CA LYS A 292 -23.83 11.65 -6.12
C LYS A 292 -23.08 12.92 -6.50
N LYS A 293 -22.51 13.64 -5.51
CA LYS A 293 -21.76 14.87 -5.77
C LYS A 293 -20.56 14.63 -6.67
N ILE A 294 -19.82 13.55 -6.44
CA ILE A 294 -18.69 13.13 -7.27
C ILE A 294 -19.16 12.86 -8.71
N ARG A 295 -20.28 12.15 -8.89
CA ARG A 295 -20.85 11.85 -10.19
C ARG A 295 -21.37 13.08 -10.93
N GLU A 296 -21.99 14.04 -10.23
CA GLU A 296 -22.39 15.33 -10.80
C GLU A 296 -21.19 16.10 -11.36
N ASN A 297 -20.03 15.98 -10.72
CA ASN A 297 -18.77 16.64 -11.13
C ASN A 297 -17.86 15.75 -11.98
N LYS A 298 -18.38 14.61 -12.49
CA LYS A 298 -17.64 13.66 -13.35
C LYS A 298 -16.95 14.35 -14.52
N ALA A 299 -17.63 15.25 -15.23
CA ALA A 299 -17.07 15.92 -16.39
C ALA A 299 -15.85 16.79 -16.04
N GLU A 300 -15.93 17.56 -14.95
CA GLU A 300 -14.81 18.38 -14.48
C GLU A 300 -13.65 17.52 -14.01
N LEU A 301 -13.91 16.47 -13.21
CA LEU A 301 -12.89 15.53 -12.75
C LEU A 301 -12.16 14.86 -13.91
N LEU A 302 -12.89 14.37 -14.92
CA LEU A 302 -12.29 13.69 -16.06
C LEU A 302 -11.49 14.63 -16.99
N THR A 303 -11.73 15.94 -16.95
CA THR A 303 -10.89 16.91 -17.71
C THR A 303 -9.50 17.09 -17.10
N LYS A 304 -9.29 16.61 -15.87
CA LYS A 304 -8.03 16.76 -15.15
C LYS A 304 -7.24 15.45 -15.24
N ASP A 305 -6.08 15.49 -15.87
CA ASP A 305 -5.25 14.30 -16.15
C ASP A 305 -5.02 13.44 -14.91
N ILE A 306 -4.74 14.04 -13.76
CA ILE A 306 -4.46 13.31 -12.52
C ILE A 306 -5.62 12.45 -12.03
N PHE A 307 -6.88 12.84 -12.30
CA PHE A 307 -8.06 12.07 -11.93
C PHE A 307 -8.45 11.10 -13.04
N ASN A 308 -8.28 11.53 -14.30
CA ASN A 308 -8.49 10.68 -15.46
C ASN A 308 -7.53 9.46 -15.47
N ASN A 309 -6.32 9.62 -14.94
CA ASN A 309 -5.33 8.54 -14.88
C ASN A 309 -5.51 7.57 -13.71
N LEU A 310 -6.49 7.78 -12.81
CA LEU A 310 -6.72 6.88 -11.67
C LEU A 310 -7.20 5.50 -12.14
N GLU A 311 -6.42 4.45 -11.94
CA GLU A 311 -6.74 3.12 -12.45
C GLU A 311 -8.01 2.56 -11.81
N LEU A 312 -8.82 1.79 -12.56
CA LEU A 312 -9.93 1.02 -11.99
C LEU A 312 -9.38 -0.27 -11.38
N SER A 313 -10.02 -0.77 -10.33
CA SER A 313 -9.66 -2.08 -9.77
C SER A 313 -9.90 -3.20 -10.78
N SER A 314 -9.04 -4.22 -10.73
CA SER A 314 -9.24 -5.46 -11.47
C SER A 314 -10.44 -6.28 -10.95
N ASN A 315 -10.74 -6.16 -9.66
CA ASN A 315 -11.88 -6.82 -9.01
C ASN A 315 -13.05 -5.84 -8.87
N GLN A 316 -14.00 -5.91 -9.81
CA GLN A 316 -15.20 -5.04 -9.81
C GLN A 316 -16.28 -5.49 -8.82
N ASN A 317 -16.16 -6.67 -8.22
CA ASN A 317 -17.17 -7.24 -7.33
C ASN A 317 -16.93 -6.91 -5.85
N CYS A 318 -15.68 -6.60 -5.49
CA CYS A 318 -15.29 -6.20 -4.14
C CYS A 318 -14.47 -4.90 -4.21
N LEU A 319 -15.13 -3.77 -3.96
CA LEU A 319 -14.51 -2.44 -4.03
C LEU A 319 -14.08 -1.97 -2.64
N ASN A 320 -12.86 -1.45 -2.50
CA ASN A 320 -12.50 -0.63 -1.34
C ASN A 320 -13.09 0.79 -1.49
N ILE A 321 -12.89 1.68 -0.51
CA ILE A 321 -13.45 3.04 -0.55
C ILE A 321 -12.90 3.82 -1.74
N ARG A 322 -11.61 3.72 -2.02
CA ARG A 322 -10.97 4.36 -3.16
C ARG A 322 -11.57 3.87 -4.47
N ASP A 323 -11.72 2.56 -4.65
CA ASP A 323 -12.25 1.97 -5.89
C ASP A 323 -13.73 2.29 -6.09
N LEU A 324 -14.50 2.36 -5.00
CA LEU A 324 -15.87 2.84 -5.01
C LEU A 324 -15.95 4.28 -5.55
N ILE A 325 -15.10 5.16 -5.03
CA ILE A 325 -15.04 6.57 -5.42
C ILE A 325 -14.59 6.72 -6.88
N VAL A 326 -13.56 6.00 -7.30
CA VAL A 326 -13.07 6.01 -8.69
C VAL A 326 -14.16 5.48 -9.64
N SER A 327 -14.82 4.38 -9.28
CA SER A 327 -15.92 3.81 -10.06
C SER A 327 -17.11 4.77 -10.18
N ALA A 328 -17.37 5.58 -9.16
CA ALA A 328 -18.50 6.51 -9.15
C ALA A 328 -18.41 7.58 -10.27
N PHE A 329 -17.21 8.08 -10.59
CA PHE A 329 -17.03 9.05 -11.70
C PHE A 329 -16.48 8.42 -12.99
N LYS A 330 -15.86 7.23 -12.97
CA LYS A 330 -15.39 6.57 -14.20
C LYS A 330 -16.42 5.71 -14.90
N THR A 331 -17.35 5.13 -14.16
CA THR A 331 -18.37 4.23 -14.70
C THR A 331 -19.75 4.87 -14.64
N ASP A 332 -20.70 4.27 -15.37
CA ASP A 332 -22.12 4.64 -15.33
C ASP A 332 -22.95 3.61 -14.53
N ILE A 333 -22.29 2.77 -13.72
CA ILE A 333 -22.96 1.80 -12.83
C ILE A 333 -23.77 2.58 -11.79
N ASP A 334 -24.98 2.09 -11.49
CA ASP A 334 -25.84 2.64 -10.46
C ASP A 334 -25.13 2.77 -9.09
N LEU A 335 -25.39 3.87 -8.37
CA LEU A 335 -24.66 4.19 -7.14
C LEU A 335 -24.98 3.24 -5.98
N GLU A 336 -26.22 2.76 -5.88
CA GLU A 336 -26.59 1.78 -4.85
C GLU A 336 -25.93 0.42 -5.14
N THR A 337 -25.86 0.04 -6.41
CA THR A 337 -25.11 -1.14 -6.84
C THR A 337 -23.64 -1.05 -6.46
N LEU A 338 -22.99 0.09 -6.73
CA LEU A 338 -21.60 0.34 -6.34
C LEU A 338 -21.42 0.29 -4.81
N LYS A 339 -22.33 0.92 -4.05
CA LYS A 339 -22.32 0.88 -2.58
C LYS A 339 -22.39 -0.57 -2.06
N ASN A 340 -23.22 -1.42 -2.67
CA ASN A 340 -23.35 -2.83 -2.30
C ASN A 340 -22.11 -3.68 -2.63
N GLN A 341 -21.36 -3.29 -3.66
CA GLN A 341 -20.08 -3.92 -4.02
C GLN A 341 -18.94 -3.52 -3.08
N CYS A 342 -19.09 -2.44 -2.30
CA CYS A 342 -18.11 -2.04 -1.32
C CYS A 342 -17.85 -3.17 -0.29
N ILE A 343 -16.59 -3.35 0.11
CA ILE A 343 -16.20 -4.32 1.17
C ILE A 343 -16.75 -3.94 2.54
N ILE A 344 -17.27 -2.71 2.69
CA ILE A 344 -17.77 -2.13 3.92
C ILE A 344 -19.21 -1.66 3.72
N GLN A 345 -20.08 -1.99 4.65
CA GLN A 345 -21.46 -1.48 4.72
C GLN A 345 -21.44 -0.18 5.54
N ILE A 346 -21.05 0.92 4.91
CA ILE A 346 -21.04 2.26 5.54
C ILE A 346 -22.19 3.09 4.98
N ASP A 347 -23.07 3.55 5.87
CA ASP A 347 -24.13 4.50 5.50
C ASP A 347 -23.63 5.94 5.54
N GLU A 348 -22.89 6.29 6.59
CA GLU A 348 -22.40 7.65 6.79
C GLU A 348 -20.93 7.68 7.22
N ILE A 349 -20.18 8.67 6.74
CA ILE A 349 -18.77 8.87 7.05
C ILE A 349 -18.45 10.35 7.22
N SER A 350 -17.51 10.67 8.11
CA SER A 350 -16.98 12.03 8.20
C SER A 350 -15.95 12.29 7.10
N LEU A 351 -15.91 13.51 6.57
CA LEU A 351 -15.03 13.89 5.47
C LEU A 351 -13.53 13.66 5.78
N PRO A 352 -13.03 13.92 7.00
CA PRO A 352 -11.64 13.60 7.35
C PRO A 352 -11.36 12.09 7.31
N ASN A 353 -12.29 11.25 7.76
CA ASN A 353 -12.11 9.80 7.72
C ASN A 353 -12.14 9.26 6.29
N LEU A 354 -13.04 9.78 5.45
CA LEU A 354 -13.10 9.42 4.04
C LEU A 354 -11.78 9.76 3.33
N ALA A 355 -11.22 10.94 3.60
CA ALA A 355 -9.98 11.37 2.96
C ALA A 355 -8.78 10.51 3.35
N LYS A 356 -8.67 10.12 4.62
CA LYS A 356 -7.62 9.20 5.07
C LYS A 356 -7.71 7.86 4.34
N ALA A 357 -8.93 7.31 4.21
CA ALA A 357 -9.15 6.05 3.52
C ALA A 357 -8.77 6.14 2.03
N ILE A 358 -9.25 7.17 1.32
CA ILE A 358 -8.90 7.40 -0.10
C ILE A 358 -7.38 7.54 -0.25
N TYR A 359 -6.76 8.39 0.58
CA TYR A 359 -5.35 8.70 0.54
C TYR A 359 -4.46 7.48 0.79
N ARG A 360 -4.78 6.66 1.79
CA ARG A 360 -4.00 5.45 2.08
C ARG A 360 -4.22 4.36 1.04
N GLN A 361 -5.45 4.15 0.60
CA GLN A 361 -5.74 3.12 -0.40
C GLN A 361 -5.13 3.46 -1.76
N GLU A 362 -5.16 4.74 -2.19
CA GLU A 362 -4.54 5.17 -3.46
C GLU A 362 -3.01 5.00 -3.46
N GLN A 363 -2.32 5.14 -2.32
CA GLN A 363 -0.87 4.86 -2.26
C GLN A 363 -0.54 3.43 -2.70
N VAL A 364 -1.41 2.47 -2.40
CA VAL A 364 -1.18 1.07 -2.76
C VAL A 364 -1.21 0.86 -4.27
N TYR A 365 -1.96 1.67 -5.02
CA TYR A 365 -1.99 1.62 -6.49
C TYR A 365 -0.84 2.40 -7.12
N ARG A 366 -0.56 3.61 -6.62
CA ARG A 366 0.45 4.50 -7.23
C ARG A 366 1.88 4.00 -7.12
N PHE A 367 2.18 3.22 -6.10
CA PHE A 367 3.55 2.84 -5.76
C PHE A 367 3.78 1.33 -5.86
N GLN A 368 2.97 0.64 -6.68
CA GLN A 368 3.04 -0.81 -6.89
C GLN A 368 4.09 -1.26 -7.95
N GLU A 369 4.99 -0.36 -8.38
CA GLU A 369 6.07 -0.65 -9.35
C GLU A 369 7.34 -1.24 -8.74
#